data_AF-A0A6C0JJ55-F1
#
_entry.id   AF-A0A6C0JJ55-F1
#
_cell.length_a   1.000
_cell.length_b   1.000
_cell.length_c   1.000
_cell.angle_alpha   90.00
_cell.angle_beta   90.00
_cell.angle_gamma   90.00
#
_symmetry.space_group_name_H-M   'P 1'
#
loop_
_entity.id
_entity.type
_entity.pdbx_description
1 polymer ?
#
loop_
_entity_poly.entity_id
_entity_poly.type
_entity_poly.pdbx_seq_one_letter_code
_entity_poly.pdbx_strand_id
1 'polypeptide(L)'
;MYQFNNDVHHNDGDGCPDTDDSSTVDENESISSYSESVMDNESIESNSDSEEEDIIIEFDDFSDDEEDEIALDLIYNDDKEHLDSEKTHSQYYIGFCKFMRKPNLLLMLTTVSPKAFYKYQYCHVLKYLYYYSSVRLLNPTLDIMQLKILDDGTYSVILKTYWIRLIQRHWRIIIGQRTEVIKGRKKVASICWRQTTGRWPHGLNILPGIKGMLRQYQ
;
A
#
# COMPACT_ATOMS: atom_id res chain seq x y z
N MET A 1 -25.91 -72.93 -7.45
CA MET A 1 -25.28 -72.55 -8.74
C MET A 1 -23.88 -72.07 -8.40
N TYR A 2 -22.88 -72.96 -8.32
CA TYR A 2 -22.03 -73.46 -9.43
C TYR A 2 -21.36 -72.29 -10.19
N GLN A 3 -20.05 -72.14 -10.35
CA GLN A 3 -18.84 -72.98 -10.19
C GLN A 3 -17.64 -71.99 -10.19
N PHE A 4 -16.69 -72.11 -9.27
CA PHE A 4 -15.38 -72.79 -9.37
C PHE A 4 -14.23 -72.03 -10.06
N ASN A 5 -13.14 -71.97 -9.30
CA ASN A 5 -11.76 -71.60 -9.60
C ASN A 5 -11.22 -72.15 -10.93
N ASN A 6 -10.20 -71.48 -11.47
CA ASN A 6 -8.79 -71.94 -11.53
C ASN A 6 -7.99 -70.97 -12.42
N ASP A 7 -6.87 -70.43 -11.93
CA ASP A 7 -5.50 -70.95 -12.15
C ASP A 7 -5.14 -70.93 -13.65
N VAL A 8 -4.00 -70.47 -14.16
CA VAL A 8 -2.66 -70.34 -13.60
C VAL A 8 -1.76 -69.80 -14.73
N HIS A 9 -0.71 -69.04 -14.36
CA HIS A 9 0.61 -68.94 -15.01
C HIS A 9 0.79 -68.81 -16.54
N HIS A 10 1.57 -67.83 -16.98
CA HIS A 10 3.03 -67.85 -17.23
C HIS A 10 3.33 -66.67 -18.19
N ASN A 11 4.15 -65.71 -17.79
CA ASN A 11 5.61 -65.69 -17.90
C ASN A 11 6.12 -65.61 -19.35
N ASP A 12 6.89 -64.54 -19.56
CA ASP A 12 8.17 -64.49 -20.28
C ASP A 12 8.21 -63.60 -21.52
N GLY A 13 9.30 -62.82 -21.57
CA GLY A 13 9.97 -62.54 -22.82
C GLY A 13 10.01 -61.07 -23.22
N ASP A 14 11.07 -60.41 -22.76
CA ASP A 14 12.06 -59.70 -23.59
C ASP A 14 11.65 -58.55 -24.53
N GLY A 15 12.46 -57.50 -24.45
CA GLY A 15 12.88 -56.76 -25.64
C GLY A 15 12.61 -55.27 -25.59
N CYS A 16 13.57 -54.50 -25.08
CA CYS A 16 13.87 -53.19 -25.63
C CYS A 16 15.07 -53.36 -26.56
N PRO A 17 15.10 -52.72 -27.74
CA PRO A 17 15.92 -51.53 -27.81
C PRO A 17 15.41 -50.40 -28.73
N ASP A 18 15.96 -49.22 -28.43
CA ASP A 18 15.91 -47.94 -29.14
C ASP A 18 16.41 -47.97 -30.59
N THR A 19 16.36 -46.78 -31.21
CA THR A 19 16.98 -46.28 -32.46
C THR A 19 16.07 -46.36 -33.69
N ASP A 20 15.96 -45.36 -34.57
CA ASP A 20 16.60 -44.06 -34.77
C ASP A 20 15.81 -43.36 -35.92
N ASP A 21 16.33 -42.24 -36.41
CA ASP A 21 16.11 -41.65 -37.75
C ASP A 21 15.02 -40.55 -37.85
N SER A 22 15.23 -39.39 -38.46
CA SER A 22 16.41 -38.65 -38.90
C SER A 22 15.93 -37.28 -39.37
N SER A 23 16.87 -36.35 -39.34
CA SER A 23 16.92 -34.99 -39.90
C SER A 23 16.13 -34.69 -41.19
N THR A 24 15.76 -33.42 -41.38
CA THR A 24 16.22 -32.55 -42.50
C THR A 24 15.54 -31.14 -42.50
N VAL A 25 16.38 -30.08 -42.48
CA VAL A 25 16.42 -28.79 -43.25
C VAL A 25 15.12 -28.11 -43.76
N ASP A 26 14.96 -26.78 -43.94
CA ASP A 26 15.84 -25.60 -43.98
C ASP A 26 15.00 -24.29 -43.91
N GLU A 27 15.66 -23.23 -43.44
CA GLU A 27 15.66 -21.79 -43.79
C GLU A 27 14.44 -21.05 -44.37
N ASN A 28 14.13 -19.88 -43.78
CA ASN A 28 14.05 -18.60 -44.50
C ASN A 28 14.06 -17.38 -43.56
N GLU A 29 15.02 -16.49 -43.77
CA GLU A 29 15.14 -15.14 -43.20
C GLU A 29 14.24 -14.11 -43.90
N SER A 30 13.86 -13.03 -43.20
CA SER A 30 13.82 -11.66 -43.76
C SER A 30 13.72 -10.58 -42.67
N ILE A 31 14.53 -9.55 -42.88
CA ILE A 31 14.89 -8.38 -42.06
C ILE A 31 13.94 -7.18 -42.27
N SER A 32 13.76 -6.32 -41.25
CA SER A 32 13.61 -4.84 -41.39
C SER A 32 13.65 -4.15 -40.01
N SER A 33 14.77 -3.51 -39.63
CA SER A 33 15.04 -2.05 -39.54
C SER A 33 14.17 -1.26 -38.53
N TYR A 34 14.67 -0.92 -37.34
CA TYR A 34 15.55 0.21 -36.91
C TYR A 34 14.90 1.61 -37.00
N SER A 35 14.58 2.20 -35.85
CA SER A 35 14.86 3.62 -35.58
C SER A 35 14.86 3.89 -34.07
N GLU A 36 15.99 4.43 -33.65
CA GLU A 36 16.39 4.81 -32.32
C GLU A 36 16.55 6.34 -32.35
N SER A 37 16.06 7.05 -31.34
CA SER A 37 16.40 8.45 -31.15
C SER A 37 16.64 8.73 -29.67
N VAL A 38 17.92 8.87 -29.34
CA VAL A 38 18.44 9.48 -28.11
C VAL A 38 18.76 10.93 -28.44
N MET A 39 18.37 11.88 -27.58
CA MET A 39 19.18 13.06 -27.30
C MET A 39 18.97 13.55 -25.86
N ASP A 40 20.08 13.63 -25.14
CA ASP A 40 20.30 14.36 -23.89
C ASP A 40 20.21 15.88 -24.10
N ASN A 41 19.74 16.64 -23.11
CA ASN A 41 20.60 17.54 -22.32
C ASN A 41 19.86 18.30 -21.22
N GLU A 42 20.57 18.51 -20.12
CA GLU A 42 20.19 19.27 -18.93
C GLU A 42 19.81 20.74 -19.22
N SER A 43 18.82 21.23 -18.48
CA SER A 43 18.79 22.63 -18.02
C SER A 43 18.24 22.69 -16.59
N ILE A 44 19.07 23.23 -15.70
CA ILE A 44 18.73 23.72 -14.37
C ILE A 44 18.11 25.12 -14.55
N GLU A 45 17.28 25.52 -13.59
CA GLU A 45 16.55 26.81 -13.43
C GLU A 45 15.15 26.80 -14.07
N SER A 46 14.06 27.18 -13.41
CA SER A 46 13.87 28.05 -12.25
C SER A 46 12.49 27.79 -11.63
N ASN A 47 12.35 27.98 -10.31
CA ASN A 47 11.07 28.07 -9.60
C ASN A 47 10.06 28.92 -10.38
N SER A 48 8.93 28.32 -10.76
CA SER A 48 7.70 29.05 -11.01
C SER A 48 6.62 28.40 -10.16
N ASP A 49 6.24 29.13 -9.12
CA ASP A 49 5.05 28.94 -8.29
C ASP A 49 3.86 28.78 -9.25
N SER A 50 3.55 27.53 -9.56
CA SER A 50 2.42 27.16 -10.39
C SER A 50 1.45 26.62 -9.38
N GLU A 51 0.53 27.48 -8.95
CA GLU A 51 -0.65 27.08 -8.21
C GLU A 51 -1.32 25.98 -9.04
N GLU A 52 -1.04 24.72 -8.71
CA GLU A 52 -1.82 23.61 -9.22
C GLU A 52 -3.25 23.90 -8.74
N GLU A 53 -4.09 24.36 -9.67
CA GLU A 53 -5.52 24.37 -9.50
C GLU A 53 -5.93 22.90 -9.32
N ASP A 54 -5.85 22.44 -8.07
CA ASP A 54 -6.42 21.20 -7.60
C ASP A 54 -7.85 21.15 -8.13
N ILE A 55 -8.16 20.13 -8.93
CA ILE A 55 -9.52 19.84 -9.36
C ILE A 55 -10.39 19.80 -8.10
N ILE A 56 -11.23 20.83 -7.94
CA ILE A 56 -12.04 21.06 -6.75
C ILE A 56 -13.16 20.03 -6.78
N ILE A 57 -13.01 18.95 -6.02
CA ILE A 57 -14.16 18.18 -5.59
C ILE A 57 -14.73 18.94 -4.40
N GLU A 58 -15.72 19.79 -4.66
CA GLU A 58 -16.58 20.30 -3.60
C GLU A 58 -17.21 19.07 -2.92
N PHE A 59 -16.93 18.87 -1.63
CA PHE A 59 -17.60 17.88 -0.77
C PHE A 59 -19.12 18.16 -0.63
N ASP A 60 -19.64 19.13 -1.40
CA ASP A 60 -21.05 19.53 -1.52
C ASP A 60 -21.87 18.56 -2.40
N ASP A 61 -21.23 17.54 -3.00
CA ASP A 61 -21.90 16.48 -3.78
C ASP A 61 -22.24 15.22 -2.96
N PHE A 62 -22.16 15.31 -1.63
CA PHE A 62 -22.88 14.35 -0.80
C PHE A 62 -24.35 14.76 -0.82
N SER A 63 -25.14 14.07 -1.65
CA SER A 63 -26.59 14.13 -1.52
C SER A 63 -26.95 13.75 -0.09
N ASP A 64 -27.37 14.71 0.73
CA ASP A 64 -28.02 14.44 2.02
C ASP A 64 -29.30 13.66 1.71
N ASP A 65 -29.20 12.33 1.69
CA ASP A 65 -30.36 11.47 1.74
C ASP A 65 -30.72 11.19 3.21
N GLU A 66 -31.95 10.74 3.44
CA GLU A 66 -32.43 10.45 4.80
C GLU A 66 -31.55 9.42 5.53
N GLU A 67 -30.83 8.58 4.79
CA GLU A 67 -29.91 7.59 5.36
C GLU A 67 -28.69 8.26 6.03
N ASP A 68 -28.12 9.28 5.39
CA ASP A 68 -27.01 10.06 5.95
C ASP A 68 -27.40 10.76 7.25
N GLU A 69 -28.56 11.41 7.30
CA GLU A 69 -29.04 12.11 8.50
C GLU A 69 -29.16 11.14 9.69
N ILE A 70 -29.76 9.97 9.45
CA ILE A 70 -29.87 8.92 10.47
C ILE A 70 -28.47 8.46 10.92
N ALA A 71 -27.55 8.25 9.98
CA ALA A 71 -26.20 7.81 10.31
C ALA A 71 -25.45 8.85 11.17
N LEU A 72 -25.58 10.14 10.85
CA LEU A 72 -24.98 11.23 11.62
C LEU A 72 -25.52 11.31 13.04
N ASP A 73 -26.84 11.17 13.22
CA ASP A 73 -27.48 11.15 14.54
C ASP A 73 -27.03 9.95 15.38
N LEU A 74 -26.90 8.77 14.76
CA LEU A 74 -26.39 7.58 15.44
C LEU A 74 -24.94 7.75 15.87
N ILE A 75 -24.09 8.30 15.01
CA ILE A 75 -22.69 8.60 15.34
C ILE A 75 -22.63 9.61 16.49
N TYR A 76 -23.38 10.70 16.42
CA TYR A 76 -23.42 11.72 17.46
C TYR A 76 -23.85 11.13 18.81
N ASN A 77 -24.91 10.33 18.83
CA ASN A 77 -25.39 9.72 20.08
C ASN A 77 -24.35 8.82 20.76
N ASP A 78 -23.54 8.13 19.97
CA ASP A 78 -22.45 7.28 20.47
C ASP A 78 -21.19 8.06 20.83
N ASP A 79 -20.93 9.20 20.17
CA ASP A 79 -19.66 9.93 20.26
C ASP A 79 -19.76 11.22 21.09
N LYS A 80 -20.95 11.68 21.48
CA LYS A 80 -21.17 12.93 22.23
C LYS A 80 -20.32 13.08 23.48
N GLU A 81 -20.13 12.00 24.25
CA GLU A 81 -19.28 12.03 25.45
C GLU A 81 -17.81 12.27 25.07
N HIS A 82 -17.34 11.66 23.97
CA HIS A 82 -16.02 11.95 23.43
C HIS A 82 -15.95 13.39 22.93
N LEU A 83 -16.93 13.88 22.19
CA LEU A 83 -16.97 15.25 21.67
C LEU A 83 -16.87 16.29 22.81
N ASP A 84 -17.67 16.11 23.87
CA ASP A 84 -17.77 17.04 24.99
C ASP A 84 -16.63 16.91 26.01
N SER A 85 -15.92 15.78 26.00
CA SER A 85 -14.79 15.56 26.91
C SER A 85 -13.62 16.52 26.66
N GLU A 86 -13.03 17.01 27.75
CA GLU A 86 -11.75 17.70 27.68
C GLU A 86 -10.67 16.81 27.09
N LYS A 87 -9.85 17.39 26.21
CA LYS A 87 -8.79 16.66 25.54
C LYS A 87 -7.53 16.70 26.40
N THR A 88 -6.84 15.57 26.45
CA THR A 88 -5.71 15.36 27.35
C THR A 88 -4.41 15.48 26.59
N HIS A 89 -3.48 16.27 27.14
CA HIS A 89 -2.15 16.45 26.57
C HIS A 89 -1.44 15.10 26.33
N SER A 90 -0.71 14.99 25.22
CA SER A 90 0.05 13.80 24.79
C SER A 90 -0.77 12.55 24.46
N GLN A 91 -2.10 12.62 24.47
CA GLN A 91 -2.96 11.51 24.04
C GLN A 91 -3.13 11.46 22.52
N TYR A 92 -3.53 10.29 22.03
CA TYR A 92 -3.79 10.03 20.63
C TYR A 92 -5.27 10.23 20.29
N TYR A 93 -5.52 10.86 19.15
CA TYR A 93 -6.85 11.13 18.63
C TYR A 93 -6.92 10.77 17.15
N ILE A 94 -8.12 10.42 16.69
CA ILE A 94 -8.45 10.21 15.28
C ILE A 94 -9.34 11.36 14.87
N GLY A 95 -8.99 12.06 13.78
CA GLY A 95 -9.81 13.18 13.35
C GLY A 95 -9.15 14.04 12.29
N PHE A 96 -9.67 15.26 12.19
CA PHE A 96 -9.15 16.27 11.28
C PHE A 96 -8.13 17.17 11.95
N CYS A 97 -7.18 17.59 11.15
CA CYS A 97 -6.26 18.65 11.50
C CYS A 97 -6.10 19.61 10.32
N LYS A 98 -5.66 20.84 10.61
CA LYS A 98 -5.35 21.82 9.57
C LYS A 98 -4.03 22.49 9.84
N PHE A 99 -3.22 22.56 8.79
CA PHE A 99 -1.97 23.29 8.83
C PHE A 99 -2.24 24.80 8.76
N MET A 100 -1.70 25.55 9.72
CA MET A 100 -1.70 27.00 9.74
C MET A 100 -0.29 27.51 9.46
N ARG A 101 -0.13 28.23 8.34
CA ARG A 101 1.17 28.79 7.91
C ARG A 101 1.79 29.74 8.93
N LYS A 102 0.96 30.49 9.66
CA LYS A 102 1.38 31.36 10.77
C LYS A 102 0.52 30.98 11.98
N PRO A 103 1.11 30.46 13.07
CA PRO A 103 2.53 30.39 13.44
C PRO A 103 3.28 29.10 13.03
N ASN A 104 2.91 28.45 11.91
CA ASN A 104 3.50 27.17 11.46
C ASN A 104 3.19 26.01 12.41
N LEU A 105 1.90 25.74 12.58
CA LEU A 105 1.41 24.67 13.45
C LEU A 105 0.30 23.87 12.77
N LEU A 106 0.15 22.62 13.18
CA LEU A 106 -1.02 21.81 12.88
C LEU A 106 -2.01 21.98 14.02
N LEU A 107 -3.19 22.48 13.73
CA LEU A 107 -4.30 22.54 14.69
C LEU A 107 -5.12 21.28 14.63
N MET A 108 -5.47 20.77 15.80
CA MET A 108 -6.58 19.82 15.93
C MET A 108 -7.89 20.54 15.60
N LEU A 109 -8.73 19.89 14.80
CA LEU A 109 -10.09 20.35 14.55
C LEU A 109 -11.05 19.42 15.30
N THR A 110 -11.82 18.61 14.59
CA THR A 110 -12.74 17.63 15.14
C THR A 110 -12.07 16.28 15.29
N THR A 111 -12.55 15.50 16.26
CA THR A 111 -12.06 14.16 16.56
C THR A 111 -13.22 13.22 16.80
N VAL A 112 -13.04 11.95 16.48
CA VAL A 112 -14.00 10.87 16.72
C VAL A 112 -13.40 9.88 17.71
N SER A 113 -14.21 9.24 18.54
CA SER A 113 -13.71 8.16 19.39
C SER A 113 -13.29 6.95 18.54
N PRO A 114 -12.33 6.15 19.00
CA PRO A 114 -11.99 4.89 18.34
C PRO A 114 -13.19 3.96 18.19
N LYS A 115 -14.10 3.96 19.19
CA LYS A 115 -15.32 3.14 19.17
C LYS A 115 -16.22 3.51 18.01
N ALA A 116 -16.53 4.80 17.83
CA ALA A 116 -17.36 5.25 16.72
C ALA A 116 -16.64 5.05 15.37
N PHE A 117 -15.33 5.35 15.30
CA PHE A 117 -14.53 5.17 14.08
C PHE A 117 -14.60 3.75 13.51
N TYR A 118 -14.53 2.71 14.36
CA TYR A 118 -14.61 1.31 13.91
C TYR A 118 -16.02 0.77 13.78
N LYS A 119 -17.03 1.46 14.34
CA LYS A 119 -18.43 1.03 14.28
C LYS A 119 -19.12 1.44 12.97
N TYR A 120 -18.81 2.63 12.47
CA TYR A 120 -19.52 3.24 11.35
C TYR A 120 -18.72 3.20 10.05
N GLN A 121 -19.39 3.37 8.91
CA GLN A 121 -18.72 3.44 7.63
C GLN A 121 -17.83 4.69 7.55
N TYR A 122 -16.68 4.54 6.87
CA TYR A 122 -15.67 5.60 6.76
C TYR A 122 -16.24 6.91 6.19
N CYS A 123 -17.12 6.83 5.18
CA CYS A 123 -17.79 8.00 4.60
C CYS A 123 -18.67 8.73 5.63
N HIS A 124 -19.48 8.02 6.42
CA HIS A 124 -20.34 8.63 7.43
C HIS A 124 -19.51 9.27 8.56
N VAL A 125 -18.38 8.66 8.95
CA VAL A 125 -17.47 9.25 9.93
C VAL A 125 -16.81 10.52 9.38
N LEU A 126 -16.41 10.54 8.11
CA LEU A 126 -15.90 11.74 7.45
C LEU A 126 -16.95 12.85 7.42
N LYS A 127 -18.19 12.55 7.01
CA LYS A 127 -19.32 13.49 7.01
C LYS A 127 -19.58 14.03 8.40
N TYR A 128 -19.67 13.15 9.40
CA TYR A 128 -19.86 13.53 10.80
C TYR A 128 -18.80 14.53 11.24
N LEU A 129 -17.52 14.22 11.05
CA LEU A 129 -16.45 15.11 11.45
C LEU A 129 -16.43 16.41 10.64
N TYR A 130 -16.92 16.39 9.40
CA TYR A 130 -17.01 17.57 8.54
C TYR A 130 -18.16 18.49 8.99
N TYR A 131 -19.35 17.94 9.24
CA TYR A 131 -20.51 18.68 9.74
C TYR A 131 -20.27 19.34 11.10
N TYR A 132 -19.57 18.64 12.00
CA TYR A 132 -19.20 19.19 13.31
C TYR A 132 -17.91 20.03 13.29
N SER A 133 -17.22 20.15 12.14
CA SER A 133 -16.01 20.96 12.03
C SER A 133 -16.33 22.43 11.89
N SER A 134 -15.67 23.27 12.69
CA SER A 134 -15.76 24.73 12.55
C SER A 134 -15.04 25.27 11.31
N VAL A 135 -14.29 24.42 10.58
CA VAL A 135 -13.49 24.82 9.43
C VAL A 135 -13.79 23.91 8.26
N ARG A 136 -14.11 24.51 7.11
CA ARG A 136 -14.22 23.79 5.84
C ARG A 136 -12.86 23.25 5.42
N LEU A 137 -12.83 21.96 5.08
CA LEU A 137 -11.66 21.23 4.64
C LEU A 137 -11.85 20.85 3.17
N LEU A 138 -10.83 21.15 2.37
CA LEU A 138 -10.72 20.63 1.01
C LEU A 138 -10.18 19.20 1.12
N ASN A 139 -10.88 18.23 0.53
CA ASN A 139 -10.50 16.81 0.56
C ASN A 139 -10.17 16.27 1.96
N PRO A 140 -11.15 16.22 2.89
CA PRO A 140 -10.89 15.84 4.27
C PRO A 140 -10.34 14.41 4.37
N THR A 141 -9.18 14.27 5.02
CA THR A 141 -8.62 12.95 5.36
C THR A 141 -8.52 12.78 6.86
N LEU A 142 -8.82 11.58 7.35
CA LEU A 142 -8.62 11.27 8.76
C LEU A 142 -7.17 10.94 9.07
N ASP A 143 -6.70 11.52 10.18
CA ASP A 143 -5.38 11.27 10.70
C ASP A 143 -5.41 10.81 12.15
N ILE A 144 -4.49 9.90 12.46
CA ILE A 144 -4.05 9.60 13.81
C ILE A 144 -3.03 10.66 14.20
N MET A 145 -3.35 11.39 15.24
CA MET A 145 -2.59 12.53 15.71
C MET A 145 -2.33 12.43 17.21
N GLN A 146 -1.21 12.97 17.66
CA GLN A 146 -0.91 13.11 19.08
C GLN A 146 -1.11 14.57 19.48
N LEU A 147 -1.96 14.81 20.49
CA LEU A 147 -2.28 16.15 20.97
C LEU A 147 -1.11 16.75 21.76
N LYS A 148 -0.82 18.01 21.47
CA LYS A 148 0.08 18.87 22.21
C LYS A 148 -0.67 20.16 22.54
N ILE A 149 -1.15 20.24 23.77
CA ILE A 149 -1.70 21.47 24.34
C ILE A 149 -0.52 22.42 24.60
N LEU A 150 -0.55 23.59 23.98
CA LEU A 150 0.43 24.66 24.14
C LEU A 150 0.12 25.51 25.40
N ASP A 151 1.07 26.34 25.82
CA ASP A 151 0.95 27.15 27.04
C ASP A 151 -0.20 28.18 26.99
N ASP A 152 -0.60 28.58 25.78
CA ASP A 152 -1.74 29.47 25.51
C ASP A 152 -3.09 28.72 25.44
N GLY A 153 -3.08 27.40 25.68
CA GLY A 153 -4.25 26.53 25.58
C GLY A 153 -4.52 26.02 24.16
N THR A 154 -3.72 26.39 23.16
CA THR A 154 -3.93 25.97 21.78
C THR A 154 -3.70 24.46 21.61
N TYR A 155 -4.64 23.79 20.94
CA TYR A 155 -4.55 22.37 20.63
C TYR A 155 -3.76 22.15 19.33
N SER A 156 -2.45 22.00 19.47
CA SER A 156 -1.56 21.63 18.36
C SER A 156 -1.37 20.11 18.27
N VAL A 157 -1.00 19.58 17.11
CA VAL A 157 -0.87 18.13 16.92
C VAL A 157 0.38 17.69 16.17
N ILE A 158 0.82 16.47 16.47
CA ILE A 158 1.85 15.75 15.72
C ILE A 158 1.19 14.64 14.91
N LEU A 159 1.29 14.68 13.58
CA LEU A 159 0.70 13.68 12.70
C LEU A 159 1.46 12.36 12.77
N LYS A 160 0.84 11.34 13.34
CA LYS A 160 1.40 9.98 13.42
C LYS A 160 1.11 9.20 12.16
N THR A 161 -0.01 9.45 11.49
CA THR A 161 -0.32 8.88 10.18
C THR A 161 0.81 9.10 9.18
N TYR A 162 1.42 10.28 9.17
CA TYR A 162 2.53 10.60 8.28
C TYR A 162 3.68 9.60 8.43
N TRP A 163 4.15 9.38 9.66
CA TRP A 163 5.22 8.43 9.97
C TRP A 163 4.82 6.98 9.71
N ILE A 164 3.58 6.62 10.00
CA ILE A 164 3.04 5.27 9.70
C ILE A 164 3.04 5.03 8.19
N ARG A 165 2.53 5.98 7.40
CA ARG A 165 2.52 5.91 5.92
C ARG A 165 3.93 5.81 5.35
N LEU A 166 4.89 6.55 5.92
CA LEU A 166 6.30 6.49 5.55
C LEU A 166 6.87 5.08 5.75
N ILE A 167 6.67 4.50 6.94
CA ILE A 167 7.10 3.14 7.26
C ILE A 167 6.45 2.12 6.33
N GLN A 168 5.13 2.22 6.15
CA GLN A 168 4.36 1.33 5.27
C GLN A 168 4.86 1.41 3.82
N ARG A 169 5.17 2.60 3.31
CA ARG A 169 5.71 2.79 1.96
C ARG A 169 7.02 2.02 1.78
N HIS A 170 7.97 2.17 2.71
CA HIS A 170 9.25 1.47 2.65
C HIS A 170 9.07 -0.04 2.79
N TRP A 171 8.19 -0.47 3.69
CA TRP A 171 7.87 -1.88 3.83
C TRP A 171 7.32 -2.48 2.54
N ARG A 172 6.40 -1.80 1.84
CA ARG A 172 5.91 -2.26 0.53
C ARG A 172 7.03 -2.37 -0.50
N ILE A 173 7.94 -1.39 -0.57
CA ILE A 173 9.09 -1.42 -1.48
C ILE A 173 9.99 -2.64 -1.18
N ILE A 174 10.39 -2.81 0.08
CA ILE A 174 11.26 -3.92 0.49
C ILE A 174 10.60 -5.27 0.27
N ILE A 175 9.30 -5.41 0.57
CA ILE A 175 8.54 -6.63 0.29
C ILE A 175 8.49 -6.91 -1.21
N GLY A 176 8.32 -5.88 -2.04
CA GLY A 176 8.39 -5.99 -3.50
C GLY A 176 9.72 -6.59 -3.96
N GLN A 177 10.83 -5.98 -3.56
CA GLN A 177 12.18 -6.46 -3.88
C GLN A 177 12.43 -7.89 -3.37
N ARG A 178 11.99 -8.21 -2.14
CA ARG A 178 12.08 -9.58 -1.60
C ARG A 178 11.32 -10.56 -2.46
N THR A 179 10.11 -10.18 -2.90
CA THR A 179 9.25 -11.03 -3.72
C THR A 179 9.93 -11.33 -5.05
N GLU A 180 10.59 -10.35 -5.68
CA GLU A 180 11.37 -10.54 -6.91
C GLU A 180 12.56 -11.47 -6.70
N VAL A 181 13.34 -11.26 -5.64
CA VAL A 181 14.46 -12.14 -5.30
C VAL A 181 13.98 -13.57 -5.07
N ILE A 182 12.90 -13.76 -4.33
CA ILE A 182 12.31 -15.08 -4.08
C ILE A 182 11.81 -15.71 -5.39
N LYS A 183 11.12 -14.96 -6.25
CA LYS A 183 10.69 -15.43 -7.58
C LYS A 183 11.89 -15.85 -8.43
N GLY A 184 12.97 -15.05 -8.44
CA GLY A 184 14.20 -15.37 -9.15
C GLY A 184 14.87 -16.64 -8.62
N ARG A 185 14.89 -16.83 -7.30
CA ARG A 185 15.44 -18.03 -6.64
C ARG A 185 14.63 -19.30 -6.91
N LYS A 186 13.32 -19.17 -7.18
CA LYS A 186 12.45 -20.30 -7.54
C LYS A 186 12.70 -20.85 -8.95
N LYS A 187 13.40 -20.13 -9.83
CA LYS A 187 13.71 -20.60 -11.18
C LYS A 187 14.65 -21.82 -11.13
N VAL A 188 14.40 -22.82 -11.98
CA VAL A 188 15.22 -24.04 -12.06
C VAL A 188 16.69 -23.71 -12.28
N ALA A 189 17.00 -22.80 -13.21
CA ALA A 189 18.38 -22.36 -13.46
C ALA A 189 19.08 -21.79 -12.21
N SER A 190 18.37 -20.99 -11.40
CA SER A 190 18.90 -20.45 -10.15
C SER A 190 19.16 -21.53 -9.09
N ILE A 191 18.32 -22.57 -9.06
CA ILE A 191 18.47 -23.71 -8.15
C ILE A 191 19.69 -24.54 -8.56
N CYS A 192 19.82 -24.88 -9.84
CA CYS A 192 20.97 -25.61 -10.37
C CYS A 192 22.28 -24.84 -10.09
N TRP A 193 22.30 -23.54 -10.37
CA TRP A 193 23.45 -22.68 -10.05
C TRP A 193 23.86 -22.77 -8.58
N ARG A 194 22.88 -22.73 -7.67
CA ARG A 194 23.12 -22.85 -6.23
C ARG A 194 23.63 -24.24 -5.84
N GLN A 195 23.16 -25.30 -6.49
CA GLN A 195 23.65 -26.66 -6.23
C GLN A 195 25.12 -26.80 -6.63
N THR A 196 25.53 -26.24 -7.77
CA THR A 196 26.91 -26.35 -8.26
C THR A 196 27.87 -25.43 -7.51
N THR A 197 27.46 -24.19 -7.21
CA THR A 197 28.37 -23.15 -6.66
C THR A 197 28.21 -22.90 -5.16
N GLY A 198 27.15 -23.43 -4.54
CA GLY A 198 26.77 -23.16 -3.15
C GLY A 198 26.16 -21.77 -2.89
N ARG A 199 26.11 -20.89 -3.89
CA ARG A 199 25.63 -19.49 -3.77
C ARG A 199 24.49 -19.21 -4.74
N TRP A 200 23.70 -18.17 -4.51
CA TRP A 200 22.69 -17.77 -5.49
C TRP A 200 23.34 -17.05 -6.69
N PRO A 201 22.66 -16.96 -7.84
CA PRO A 201 23.11 -16.13 -8.95
C PRO A 201 23.28 -14.65 -8.55
N HIS A 202 24.09 -13.91 -9.31
CA HIS A 202 24.26 -12.47 -9.12
C HIS A 202 22.89 -11.74 -9.11
N GLY A 203 22.74 -10.73 -8.25
CA GLY A 203 21.46 -10.04 -8.04
C GLY A 203 20.45 -10.79 -7.14
N LEU A 204 20.59 -12.11 -6.97
CA LEU A 204 19.74 -12.92 -6.08
C LEU A 204 20.43 -13.33 -4.77
N ASN A 205 21.69 -12.91 -4.58
CA ASN A 205 22.50 -13.26 -3.42
C ASN A 205 22.08 -12.58 -2.12
N ILE A 206 21.54 -11.37 -2.22
CA ILE A 206 21.19 -10.55 -1.07
C ILE A 206 19.67 -10.49 -0.96
N LEU A 207 19.15 -10.74 0.24
CA LEU A 207 17.74 -10.50 0.55
C LEU A 207 17.64 -9.12 1.23
N PRO A 208 16.88 -8.16 0.69
CA PRO A 208 16.85 -6.81 1.25
C PRO A 208 16.31 -6.82 2.68
N GLY A 209 16.95 -6.04 3.55
CA GLY A 209 16.60 -5.91 4.96
C GLY A 209 15.73 -4.69 5.24
N ILE A 210 15.11 -4.65 6.43
CA ILE A 210 14.38 -3.48 6.93
C ILE A 210 15.28 -2.52 7.74
N LYS A 211 16.48 -2.98 8.13
CA LYS A 211 17.42 -2.17 8.91
C LYS A 211 17.97 -1.03 8.06
N GLY A 212 17.90 0.19 8.60
CA GLY A 212 18.36 1.39 7.89
C GLY A 212 17.36 1.97 6.89
N MET A 213 16.16 1.41 6.77
CA MET A 213 15.14 1.87 5.81
C MET A 213 14.70 3.33 6.01
N LEU A 214 14.86 3.87 7.23
CA LEU A 214 14.49 5.25 7.57
C LEU A 214 15.70 6.20 7.63
N ARG A 215 16.91 5.73 7.32
CA ARG A 215 18.15 6.52 7.46
C ARG A 215 18.14 7.80 6.62
N GLN A 216 17.41 7.81 5.52
CA GLN A 216 17.31 8.97 4.62
C GLN A 216 16.44 10.13 5.17
N TYR A 217 15.77 9.93 6.30
CA TYR A 217 14.89 10.92 6.94
C TYR A 217 15.45 11.49 8.24
N GLN A 218 16.72 11.20 8.56
CA GLN A 218 17.43 11.73 9.73
C GLN A 218 18.19 13.00 9.42
#